data_AF-A0A3D8YXW7-F1
#
_entry.id   AF-A0A3D8YXW7-F1
#
_cell.length_a   1.000
_cell.length_b   1.000
_cell.length_c   1.000
_cell.angle_alpha   90.00
_cell.angle_beta   90.00
_cell.angle_gamma   90.00
#
_symmetry.space_group_name_H-M   'P 1'
#
loop_
_entity.id
_entity.type
_entity.pdbx_description
1 polymer ?
#
loop_
_entity_poly.entity_id
_entity_poly.type
_entity_poly.pdbx_seq_one_letter_code
_entity_poly.pdbx_strand_id
1 'polypeptide(L)' 'MQKRWTIDEINKFVENNSESKLLSTEYHGFSQKLLFKCACGSNFEKTFTKFNNKNQRKCEVCQPPKEAR' A
#
# COMPACT_ATOMS: atom_id res chain seq x y z
N MET A 1 -8.11 14.11 16.99
CA MET A 1 -7.16 14.62 15.98
C MET A 1 -7.05 13.60 14.86
N GLN A 2 -7.29 13.98 13.60
CA GLN A 2 -7.05 13.07 12.47
C GLN A 2 -5.54 13.02 12.21
N LYS A 3 -4.95 11.83 12.35
CA LYS A 3 -3.53 11.62 12.04
C LYS A 3 -3.33 11.80 10.54
N ARG A 4 -2.66 12.88 10.13
CA ARG A 4 -2.29 13.11 8.73
C ARG A 4 -1.05 12.28 8.44
N TRP A 5 -1.18 11.37 7.48
CA TRP A 5 -0.05 10.59 6.99
C TRP A 5 0.70 11.39 5.93
N THR A 6 2.02 11.44 6.06
CA THR A 6 2.94 11.95 5.04
C THR A 6 3.48 10.81 4.18
N ILE A 7 3.99 11.12 2.99
CA ILE A 7 4.58 10.10 2.11
C ILE A 7 5.77 9.39 2.77
N ASP A 8 6.59 10.10 3.54
CA ASP A 8 7.72 9.54 4.30
C ASP A 8 7.26 8.55 5.37
N GLU A 9 6.23 8.89 6.15
CA GLU A 9 5.64 7.99 7.14
C GLU A 9 5.05 6.74 6.48
N ILE A 10 4.39 6.91 5.32
CA ILE A 10 3.83 5.80 4.56
C ILE A 10 4.97 4.89 4.08
N ASN A 11 6.05 5.46 3.55
CA ASN A 11 7.19 4.68 3.06
C ASN A 11 7.83 3.87 4.20
N LYS A 12 8.13 4.52 5.33
CA LYS A 12 8.62 3.85 6.54
C LYS A 12 7.67 2.78 7.02
N PHE A 13 6.36 3.03 7.02
CA PHE A 13 5.37 2.05 7.42
C PHE A 13 5.40 0.82 6.51
N VAL A 14 5.45 1.04 5.19
CA VAL A 14 5.48 -0.02 4.18
C VAL A 14 6.73 -0.87 4.34
N GLU A 15 7.90 -0.27 4.48
CA GLU A 15 9.17 -1.00 4.66
C GLU A 15 9.24 -1.78 5.97
N ASN A 16 8.66 -1.27 7.07
CA ASN A 16 8.67 -1.96 8.37
C ASN A 16 7.56 -3.03 8.51
N ASN A 17 6.45 -2.90 7.79
CA ASN A 17 5.26 -3.76 7.96
C ASN A 17 5.04 -4.74 6.80
N SER A 18 5.88 -4.69 5.78
CA SER A 18 5.76 -5.56 4.60
C SER A 18 7.05 -5.63 3.80
N GLU A 19 7.15 -6.64 2.95
CA GLU A 19 8.23 -6.80 1.98
C GLU A 19 7.99 -6.01 0.68
N SER A 20 6.95 -5.17 0.66
CA SER A 20 6.64 -4.29 -0.47
C SER A 20 7.38 -2.96 -0.31
N LYS A 21 7.64 -2.25 -1.42
CA LYS A 21 8.24 -0.92 -1.46
C LYS A 21 7.27 0.10 -2.03
N LEU A 22 7.23 1.29 -1.48
CA LEU A 22 6.47 2.40 -2.04
C LEU A 22 7.25 3.00 -3.23
N LEU A 23 6.57 3.20 -4.37
CA LEU A 23 7.13 3.87 -5.55
C LEU A 23 6.55 5.27 -5.76
N SER A 24 5.42 5.58 -5.14
CA SER A 24 4.85 6.93 -5.18
C SER A 24 5.71 7.92 -4.39
N THR A 25 5.91 9.10 -4.98
CA THR A 25 6.65 10.22 -4.39
C THR A 25 5.74 11.26 -3.73
N GLU A 26 4.44 11.23 -4.04
CA GLU A 26 3.46 12.19 -3.57
C GLU A 26 2.26 11.49 -2.95
N TYR A 27 1.66 12.12 -1.93
CA TYR A 27 0.44 11.65 -1.27
C TYR A 27 -0.44 12.84 -0.93
N HIS A 28 -1.60 12.93 -1.58
CA HIS A 28 -2.55 14.02 -1.42
C HIS A 28 -3.77 13.63 -0.56
N GLY A 29 -3.95 12.34 -0.24
CA GLY A 29 -5.04 11.91 0.63
C GLY A 29 -5.41 10.43 0.55
N PHE A 30 -6.33 10.02 1.43
CA PHE A 30 -6.71 8.62 1.65
C PHE A 30 -7.35 7.93 0.43
N SER A 31 -7.94 8.70 -0.47
CA SER A 31 -8.53 8.19 -1.72
C SER A 31 -7.50 8.01 -2.84
N GLN A 32 -6.29 8.57 -2.68
CA GLN A 32 -5.25 8.42 -3.69
C GLN A 32 -4.71 6.99 -3.69
N LYS A 33 -4.63 6.41 -4.88
CA LYS A 33 -3.91 5.15 -5.09
C LYS A 33 -2.42 5.45 -5.15
N LEU A 34 -1.66 4.75 -4.32
CA LEU A 34 -0.21 4.76 -4.32
C LEU A 34 0.29 3.53 -5.07
N LEU A 35 1.37 3.70 -5.79
CA LEU A 35 2.06 2.63 -6.50
C LEU A 35 3.02 1.94 -5.53
N PHE A 36 2.90 0.62 -5.45
CA PHE A 36 3.76 -0.23 -4.64
C PHE A 36 4.42 -1.28 -5.52
N LYS A 37 5.62 -1.70 -5.13
CA LYS A 37 6.34 -2.83 -5.70
C LYS A 37 6.36 -3.96 -4.70
N CYS A 38 5.80 -5.12 -5.06
CA CYS A 38 5.83 -6.30 -4.20
C CYS A 38 7.21 -6.98 -4.25
N ALA A 39 7.51 -7.78 -3.23
CA ALA A 39 8.72 -8.61 -3.18
C ALA A 39 8.85 -9.56 -4.38
N CYS A 40 7.73 -10.00 -4.98
CA CYS A 40 7.73 -10.83 -6.19
C CYS A 40 8.16 -10.08 -7.46
N GLY A 41 8.40 -8.77 -7.38
CA GLY A 41 8.76 -7.92 -8.51
C GLY A 41 7.57 -7.27 -9.22
N SER A 42 6.34 -7.70 -8.95
CA SER A 42 5.13 -7.11 -9.55
C SER A 42 4.77 -5.77 -8.91
N ASN A 43 4.37 -4.82 -9.74
CA ASN A 43 3.85 -3.53 -9.33
C ASN A 43 2.33 -3.62 -9.11
N PHE A 44 1.81 -2.90 -8.11
CA PHE A 44 0.38 -2.84 -7.83
C PHE A 44 -0.01 -1.49 -7.23
N GLU A 45 -1.23 -1.05 -7.50
CA GLU A 45 -1.73 0.24 -7.03
C GLU A 45 -2.80 0.04 -5.96
N LYS A 46 -2.60 0.62 -4.78
CA LYS A 46 -3.59 0.57 -3.69
C LYS A 46 -3.65 1.88 -2.92
N THR A 47 -4.79 2.15 -2.29
CA THR A 47 -4.85 3.24 -1.34
C THR A 47 -4.15 2.84 -0.05
N PHE A 48 -3.49 3.80 0.61
CA PHE A 48 -2.82 3.55 1.88
C PHE A 48 -3.79 2.99 2.95
N THR A 49 -5.04 3.46 2.95
CA THR A 49 -6.08 2.96 3.85
C THR A 49 -6.33 1.46 3.68
N LYS A 50 -6.36 0.94 2.44
CA LYS A 50 -6.49 -0.52 2.21
C LYS A 50 -5.25 -1.28 2.65
N PHE A 51 -4.08 -0.69 2.40
CA PHE A 51 -2.78 -1.26 2.79
C PHE A 51 -2.66 -1.42 4.31
N ASN A 52 -2.96 -0.36 5.06
CA ASN A 52 -2.89 -0.32 6.51
C ASN A 52 -4.08 -1.03 7.19
N ASN A 53 -5.33 -0.61 6.92
CA ASN A 53 -6.48 -1.09 7.69
C ASN A 53 -6.97 -2.48 7.27
N LYS A 54 -6.81 -2.86 5.99
CA LYS A 54 -7.28 -4.16 5.48
C LYS A 54 -6.15 -5.19 5.30
N ASN A 55 -4.95 -4.88 5.78
CA ASN A 55 -3.75 -5.72 5.63
C ASN A 55 -3.49 -6.18 4.18
N GLN A 56 -3.95 -5.40 3.20
CA GLN A 56 -3.79 -5.71 1.78
C GLN A 56 -2.41 -5.28 1.27
N ARG A 57 -1.35 -5.85 1.87
CA ARG A 57 0.04 -5.42 1.67
C ARG A 57 0.75 -6.09 0.49
N LYS A 58 0.08 -7.07 -0.13
CA LYS A 58 0.59 -7.88 -1.23
C LYS A 58 -0.10 -7.52 -2.55
N CYS A 59 0.61 -7.79 -3.65
CA CYS A 59 0.06 -7.69 -5.00
C CYS A 59 -0.98 -8.78 -5.25
N GLU A 60 -1.73 -8.61 -6.34
CA GLU A 60 -2.80 -9.50 -6.77
C GLU A 60 -2.28 -10.90 -7.14
N VAL A 61 -1.02 -10.99 -7.57
CA VAL A 61 -0.34 -12.24 -7.88
C VAL A 61 -0.05 -13.03 -6.60
N CYS A 62 0.49 -12.38 -5.58
CA CYS A 62 0.83 -13.03 -4.31
C CYS A 62 -0.41 -13.27 -3.43
N GLN A 63 -1.42 -12.41 -3.56
CA GLN A 63 -2.64 -12.51 -2.78
C GLN A 63 -3.84 -12.06 -3.64
N PRO A 64 -4.42 -12.98 -4.42
CA PRO A 64 -5.56 -12.66 -5.26
C PRO A 64 -6.72 -12.13 -4.42
N PRO A 65 -7.53 -11.20 -4.96
CA PRO A 65 -8.77 -10.79 -4.31
C PRO A 65 -9.62 -12.04 -4.09
N LYS A 66 -10.12 -12.23 -2.87
CA LYS A 66 -11.15 -13.27 -2.64
C LYS A 66 -12.34 -12.93 -3.52
N GLU A 67 -12.69 -13.83 -4.43
CA GLU A 67 -13.93 -13.76 -5.19
C GLU A 67 -15.10 -13.65 -4.19
N ALA A 68 -16.01 -12.71 -4.45
CA ALA A 68 -17.24 -12.60 -3.67
C ALA A 68 -18.08 -13.85 -3.99
N ARG A 69 -18.14 -14.79 -3.02
CA ARG A 69 -19.14 -15.86 -3.00
C ARG A 69 -20.40 -15.38 -2.31
#